data_AF-A0A316UCU2-F1
#
_entry.id   AF-A0A316UCU2-F1
#
_cell.length_a   1.000
_cell.length_b   1.000
_cell.length_c   1.000
_cell.angle_alpha   90.00
_cell.angle_beta   90.00
_cell.angle_gamma   90.00
#
_symmetry.space_group_name_H-M   'P 1'
#
loop_
_entity.id
_entity.type
_entity.pdbx_description
1 polymer ?
#
loop_
_entity_poly.entity_id
_entity_poly.type
_entity_poly.pdbx_seq_one_letter_code
_entity_poly.pdbx_strand_id
1 'polypeptide(L)'
;MNFTPLYPLDSPSNLHVSPGSTFLLSVAESRTLLVRSAATLALVRSWTLPPSHPPIEHTAWSPDGAYFLAASLSAGRVDVFVLDPRRQPEEGAILSGEGEERERGEDVGAVAVIESGPMKITGAAWAPAGGPPTILTFAGDELVMTAHCLADSSAAFFPDVKRSRYFPHPTDRTRFALLHRANPNTSAPETVAIYHYVEQETSRPQGSYAALLAFNRSGASSSSSGPGLASNWTLESSFPARTNDAASLSWSPDGTLIAVWESSMEYKLNLFTPTGHSRGTLMISSDAKKESEGPIFFEPHGDGLDGESANLKASGTSSSGSLRSSSGPTTRGGSSRAKEEENGDEGVIIAGGGMGIRTVAWQPSGRGSHHATGLLAVGGYDEQVHLLTPFIDASPDAGDWGVLRPSLDLAKRNFSSTGHFKSSACSFREPTGWIEQTGGRGIVGFLQGSLPVAPPALKADWDKHNPKVGICWMEWDPSGKLLAVRNETLPSTIFIYSVVDDSASSLPTSAPQLLTVALFSASISTCTWRPMPTATGSANLSGSSVATLPQLALVTGTAAVYTWDLLSQHTSGPLMRLEGVPVPMSSGTSFTPTSVRYSPDGQKIVLASAGPPNEMGAHCVGVAVDEDVADEASMSSS
;
A
#
# COMPACT_ATOMS: atom_id res chain seq x y z
N MET A 1 21.15 7.45 -19.52
CA MET A 1 21.23 7.06 -18.09
C MET A 1 22.67 7.12 -17.61
N ASN A 2 22.96 7.93 -16.60
CA ASN A 2 24.27 7.99 -15.96
C ASN A 2 24.23 7.30 -14.58
N PHE A 3 25.15 6.38 -14.33
CA PHE A 3 25.20 5.60 -13.09
C PHE A 3 26.26 6.16 -12.14
N THR A 4 25.86 6.34 -10.88
CA THR A 4 26.75 6.82 -9.82
C THR A 4 27.37 5.63 -9.07
N PRO A 5 28.57 5.75 -8.43
CA PRO A 5 29.20 4.64 -7.71
C PRO A 5 28.30 3.99 -6.65
N LEU A 6 28.62 2.73 -6.31
CA LEU A 6 27.91 1.94 -5.29
C LEU A 6 28.24 2.45 -3.90
N TYR A 7 27.21 2.60 -3.07
CA TYR A 7 27.37 2.93 -1.66
C TYR A 7 26.89 1.77 -0.79
N PRO A 8 27.56 1.49 0.35
CA PRO A 8 27.12 0.45 1.28
C PRO A 8 25.80 0.84 1.94
N LEU A 9 24.94 -0.15 2.17
CA LEU A 9 23.74 -0.09 3.00
C LEU A 9 23.50 -1.45 3.65
N ASP A 10 22.59 -1.54 4.62
CA ASP A 10 22.27 -2.81 5.30
C ASP A 10 21.12 -3.57 4.61
N SER A 11 20.02 -2.87 4.34
CA SER A 11 18.85 -3.42 3.68
C SER A 11 18.24 -2.42 2.72
N PRO A 12 17.83 -2.84 1.50
CA PRO A 12 17.06 -2.00 0.58
C PRO A 12 15.83 -1.38 1.22
N SER A 13 15.24 -1.99 2.26
CA SER A 13 14.08 -1.45 2.98
C SER A 13 14.37 -0.14 3.71
N ASN A 14 15.61 0.14 4.11
CA ASN A 14 16.05 1.33 4.84
C ASN A 14 16.63 2.42 3.95
N LEU A 15 16.50 2.29 2.63
CA LEU A 15 16.86 3.33 1.68
C LEU A 15 15.64 4.19 1.38
N HIS A 16 15.68 5.50 1.58
CA HIS A 16 14.53 6.40 1.34
C HIS A 16 14.95 7.70 0.65
N VAL A 17 14.24 8.08 -0.41
CA VAL A 17 14.35 9.42 -0.99
C VAL A 17 13.54 10.39 -0.13
N SER A 18 14.11 11.54 0.20
CA SER A 18 13.40 12.60 0.93
C SER A 18 12.19 13.09 0.13
N PRO A 19 11.11 13.57 0.77
CA PRO A 19 9.92 14.07 0.08
C PRO A 19 10.21 15.14 -0.99
N GLY A 20 11.19 16.01 -0.77
CA GLY A 20 11.64 17.03 -1.72
C GLY A 20 12.66 16.56 -2.76
N SER A 21 12.83 15.24 -2.98
CA SER A 21 13.76 14.65 -3.97
C SER A 21 15.24 15.08 -3.87
N THR A 22 15.64 15.71 -2.76
CA THR A 22 16.96 16.33 -2.64
C THR A 22 17.96 15.43 -1.93
N PHE A 23 17.50 14.59 -1.02
CA PHE A 23 18.35 13.75 -0.18
C PHE A 23 17.95 12.28 -0.25
N LEU A 24 18.91 11.41 0.05
CA LEU A 24 18.70 9.98 0.28
C LEU A 24 19.13 9.65 1.71
N LEU A 25 18.25 8.97 2.45
CA LEU A 25 18.55 8.36 3.74
C LEU A 25 18.85 6.88 3.52
N SER A 26 19.90 6.39 4.19
CA SER A 26 20.28 4.99 4.20
C SER A 26 20.91 4.63 5.55
N VAL A 27 20.88 3.34 5.89
CA VAL A 27 21.57 2.79 7.06
C VAL A 27 22.70 1.88 6.59
N ALA A 28 23.86 1.99 7.22
CA ALA A 28 25.01 1.11 7.04
C ALA A 28 25.51 0.59 8.39
N GLU A 29 26.08 -0.61 8.40
CA GLU A 29 26.68 -1.27 9.57
C GLU A 29 25.73 -1.40 10.76
N SER A 30 24.43 -1.48 10.47
CA SER A 30 23.30 -1.54 11.42
C SER A 30 23.13 -0.33 12.34
N ARG A 31 24.04 0.65 12.34
CA ARG A 31 24.09 1.75 13.33
C ARG A 31 24.58 3.09 12.78
N THR A 32 24.91 3.15 11.49
CA THR A 32 25.36 4.37 10.85
C THR A 32 24.28 4.89 9.90
N LEU A 33 23.67 6.02 10.26
CA LEU A 33 22.73 6.74 9.42
C LEU A 33 23.50 7.62 8.45
N LEU A 34 23.17 7.52 7.17
CA LEU A 34 23.84 8.26 6.10
C LEU A 34 22.81 9.03 5.30
N VAL A 35 22.97 10.35 5.24
CA VAL A 35 22.22 11.24 4.36
C VAL A 35 23.12 11.70 3.22
N ARG A 36 22.71 11.42 1.98
CA ARG A 36 23.42 11.76 0.75
C ARG A 36 22.60 12.72 -0.10
N SER A 37 23.26 13.50 -0.96
CA SER A 37 22.57 14.25 -2.01
C SER A 37 21.98 13.26 -3.03
N ALA A 38 20.71 13.38 -3.38
CA ALA A 38 20.11 12.53 -4.41
C ALA A 38 20.68 12.80 -5.81
N ALA A 39 21.23 14.00 -6.05
CA ALA A 39 21.79 14.38 -7.34
C ALA A 39 23.20 13.83 -7.58
N THR A 40 24.06 13.82 -6.56
CA THR A 40 25.48 13.43 -6.67
C THR A 40 25.83 12.17 -5.89
N LEU A 41 24.93 11.70 -5.03
CA LEU A 41 25.18 10.70 -3.98
C LEU A 41 26.32 11.05 -3.02
N ALA A 42 26.85 12.27 -3.06
CA ALA A 42 27.84 12.73 -2.10
C ALA A 42 27.25 12.70 -0.69
N LEU A 43 28.05 12.27 0.28
CA LEU A 43 27.68 12.29 1.70
C LEU A 43 27.46 13.74 2.14
N VAL A 44 26.25 14.03 2.60
CA VAL A 44 25.88 15.33 3.16
C VAL A 44 26.06 15.30 4.67
N ARG A 45 25.63 14.21 5.32
CA ARG A 45 25.81 14.00 6.75
C ARG A 45 25.78 12.52 7.12
N SER A 46 26.45 12.18 8.22
CA SER A 46 26.40 10.87 8.85
C SER A 46 26.23 10.99 10.36
N TRP A 47 25.54 10.01 10.96
CA TRP A 47 25.46 9.80 12.39
C TRP A 47 25.87 8.36 12.67
N THR A 48 26.93 8.17 13.46
CA THR A 48 27.38 6.84 13.88
C THR A 48 26.99 6.67 15.34
N LEU A 49 26.04 5.76 15.58
CA LEU A 49 25.54 5.49 16.93
C LEU A 49 26.54 4.59 17.69
N PRO A 50 26.63 4.72 19.03
CA PRO A 50 27.57 3.96 19.81
C PRO A 50 27.30 2.45 19.73
N PRO A 51 28.29 1.58 19.99
CA PRO A 51 28.10 0.13 19.95
C PRO A 51 27.03 -0.39 20.92
N SER A 52 26.73 0.34 22.00
CA SER A 52 25.65 0.06 22.94
C SER A 52 24.25 0.27 22.33
N HIS A 53 24.14 1.11 21.29
CA HIS A 53 22.87 1.38 20.62
C HIS A 53 22.34 0.11 19.93
N PRO A 54 21.04 -0.20 20.02
CA PRO A 54 20.47 -1.32 19.30
C PRO A 54 20.56 -1.15 17.76
N PRO A 55 20.57 -2.24 16.97
CA PRO A 55 20.53 -2.15 15.52
C PRO A 55 19.32 -1.37 15.00
N ILE A 56 19.52 -0.53 13.98
CA ILE A 56 18.44 0.20 13.32
C ILE A 56 17.74 -0.75 12.35
N GLU A 57 16.44 -0.93 12.55
CA GLU A 57 15.61 -1.84 11.77
C GLU A 57 14.74 -1.10 10.75
N HIS A 58 14.29 0.10 11.10
CA HIS A 58 13.39 0.90 10.27
C HIS A 58 13.79 2.38 10.25
N THR A 59 13.61 3.05 9.12
CA THR A 59 13.81 4.50 9.00
C THR A 59 12.69 5.14 8.19
N ALA A 60 12.39 6.41 8.46
CA ALA A 60 11.43 7.17 7.67
C ALA A 60 11.67 8.68 7.76
N TRP A 61 11.57 9.36 6.63
CA TRP A 61 11.52 10.84 6.59
C TRP A 61 10.20 11.35 7.13
N SER A 62 10.24 12.49 7.82
CA SER A 62 9.03 13.26 8.12
C SER A 62 8.41 13.77 6.81
N PRO A 63 7.09 14.04 6.78
CA PRO A 63 6.41 14.49 5.56
C PRO A 63 6.97 15.79 4.96
N ASP A 64 7.53 16.68 5.79
CA ASP A 64 8.18 17.92 5.39
C ASP A 64 9.67 17.73 4.99
N GLY A 65 10.24 16.54 5.21
CA GLY A 65 11.64 16.22 4.96
C GLY A 65 12.64 16.88 5.92
N ALA A 66 12.18 17.57 6.97
CA ALA A 66 13.05 18.26 7.92
C ALA A 66 13.67 17.30 8.95
N TYR A 67 12.93 16.25 9.30
CA TYR A 67 13.31 15.24 10.27
C TYR A 67 13.32 13.86 9.63
N PHE A 68 13.94 12.91 10.32
CA PHE A 68 13.78 11.49 10.04
C PHE A 68 13.87 10.71 11.34
N LEU A 69 13.16 9.59 11.40
CA LEU A 69 13.23 8.66 12.52
C LEU A 69 14.13 7.48 12.14
N ALA A 70 14.78 6.92 13.14
CA ALA A 70 15.46 5.63 13.10
C ALA A 70 14.93 4.79 14.26
N ALA A 71 14.35 3.64 13.95
CA ALA A 71 13.69 2.78 14.93
C ALA A 71 14.40 1.43 15.05
N SER A 72 14.70 1.07 16.28
CA SER A 72 15.13 -0.26 16.71
C SER A 72 13.92 -0.98 17.28
N LEU A 73 13.09 -1.52 16.39
CA LEU A 73 11.77 -2.08 16.70
C LEU A 73 11.85 -3.18 17.76
N SER A 74 12.77 -4.14 17.60
CA SER A 74 12.95 -5.25 18.54
C SER A 74 13.41 -4.82 19.94
N ALA A 75 14.03 -3.63 20.04
CA ALA A 75 14.49 -3.02 21.29
C ALA A 75 13.50 -1.98 21.85
N GLY A 76 12.40 -1.69 21.14
CA GLY A 76 11.39 -0.73 21.59
C GLY A 76 11.87 0.72 21.64
N ARG A 77 12.86 1.09 20.82
CA ARG A 77 13.48 2.43 20.80
C ARG A 77 13.30 3.12 19.44
N VAL A 78 12.98 4.40 19.45
CA VAL A 78 12.89 5.27 18.27
C VAL A 78 13.65 6.57 18.52
N ASP A 79 14.67 6.83 17.71
CA ASP A 79 15.50 8.02 17.74
C ASP A 79 15.12 8.95 16.58
N VAL A 80 15.04 10.24 16.85
CA VAL A 80 14.63 11.26 15.88
C VAL A 80 15.81 12.17 15.59
N PHE A 81 16.06 12.43 14.32
CA PHE A 81 17.15 13.28 13.88
C PHE A 81 16.61 14.43 13.03
N VAL A 82 17.34 15.55 13.05
CA VAL A 82 17.06 16.71 12.23
C VAL A 82 18.19 16.92 11.23
N LEU A 83 17.84 17.23 9.98
CA LEU A 83 18.84 17.45 8.94
C LEU A 83 19.46 18.83 9.03
N ASP A 84 18.76 19.85 9.49
CA ASP A 84 19.32 21.20 9.69
C ASP A 84 20.29 21.18 10.90
N PRO A 85 21.60 21.42 10.72
CA PRO A 85 22.55 21.38 11.82
C PRO A 85 22.30 22.48 12.87
N ARG A 86 21.59 23.56 12.51
CA ARG A 86 21.26 24.65 13.45
C ARG A 86 20.19 24.26 14.47
N ARG A 87 19.46 23.17 14.20
CA ARG A 87 18.38 22.65 15.05
C ARG A 87 18.82 21.44 15.88
N GLN A 88 20.09 21.04 15.79
CA GLN A 88 20.62 19.94 16.58
C GLN A 88 20.84 20.37 18.03
N PRO A 89 20.68 19.45 19.00
CA PRO A 89 21.09 19.71 20.38
C PRO A 89 22.59 20.01 20.42
N GLU A 90 23.01 20.92 21.31
CA GLU A 90 24.44 21.12 21.56
C GLU A 90 25.07 19.79 21.99
N GLU A 91 26.33 19.56 21.60
CA GLU A 91 27.05 18.33 21.90
C GLU A 91 27.10 18.10 23.43
N GLY A 92 26.36 17.09 23.91
CA GLY A 92 26.21 16.79 25.34
C GLY A 92 25.01 17.46 26.04
N ALA A 93 24.05 18.04 25.31
CA ALA A 93 22.79 18.48 25.89
C ALA A 93 21.96 17.29 26.38
N ILE A 94 21.48 17.38 27.63
CA ILE A 94 20.59 16.39 28.24
C ILE A 94 19.24 16.48 27.53
N LEU A 95 18.84 15.40 26.84
CA LEU A 95 17.45 15.26 26.39
C LEU A 95 16.59 15.08 27.65
N SER A 96 15.68 16.03 27.90
CA SER A 96 14.83 16.03 29.08
C SER A 96 13.81 14.88 29.02
N GLY A 97 14.20 13.72 29.55
CA GLY A 97 13.27 12.69 30.01
C GLY A 97 13.11 12.82 31.53
N GLU A 98 11.88 12.85 32.03
CA GLU A 98 11.61 12.71 33.46
C GLU A 98 12.02 11.30 33.91
N GLY A 99 13.24 11.16 34.43
CA GLY A 99 13.73 9.91 35.01
C GLY A 99 15.22 9.68 34.80
N GLU A 100 15.98 9.80 35.90
CA GLU A 100 17.41 9.49 36.09
C GLU A 100 18.41 10.27 35.21
N GLU A 101 19.49 10.75 35.83
CA GLU A 101 20.59 11.45 35.16
C GLU A 101 21.20 10.52 34.09
N ARG A 102 20.84 10.72 32.81
CA ARG A 102 21.42 9.97 31.69
C ARG A 102 22.93 10.18 31.63
N GLU A 103 23.69 9.09 31.51
CA GLU A 103 25.13 9.16 31.37
C GLU A 103 25.51 9.93 30.10
N ARG A 104 26.51 10.80 30.27
CA ARG A 104 27.05 11.71 29.27
C ARG A 104 27.66 10.93 28.09
N GLY A 105 26.87 10.57 27.06
CA GLY A 105 27.42 10.05 25.81
C GLY A 105 26.54 9.14 24.93
N GLU A 106 25.32 8.77 25.32
CA GLU A 106 24.55 7.74 24.57
C GLU A 106 23.67 8.28 23.43
N ASP A 107 23.14 9.51 23.56
CA ASP A 107 22.21 10.11 22.59
C ASP A 107 22.95 11.00 21.57
N VAL A 108 23.75 10.39 20.70
CA VAL A 108 24.58 11.10 19.71
C VAL A 108 23.71 11.79 18.64
N GLY A 109 23.36 13.05 18.88
CA GLY A 109 22.76 13.95 17.88
C GLY A 109 21.28 13.73 17.57
N ALA A 110 20.59 12.88 18.33
CA ALA A 110 19.13 12.73 18.28
C ALA A 110 18.46 13.94 18.95
N VAL A 111 17.43 14.51 18.32
CA VAL A 111 16.62 15.62 18.87
C VAL A 111 15.52 15.12 19.80
N ALA A 112 15.14 13.85 19.69
CA ALA A 112 14.18 13.19 20.57
C ALA A 112 14.44 11.68 20.57
N VAL A 113 14.16 11.04 21.70
CA VAL A 113 14.28 9.58 21.88
C VAL A 113 13.01 9.10 22.56
N ILE A 114 12.37 8.09 21.96
CA ILE A 114 11.16 7.45 22.47
C ILE A 114 11.51 6.01 22.82
N GLU A 115 11.31 5.64 24.08
CA GLU A 115 11.57 4.29 24.59
C GLU A 115 10.27 3.74 25.16
N SER A 116 9.85 2.58 24.67
CA SER A 116 8.65 1.87 25.15
C SER A 116 8.94 0.99 26.38
N GLY A 117 10.12 1.13 26.99
CA GLY A 117 10.59 0.27 28.08
C GLY A 117 10.79 -1.18 27.63
N PRO A 118 10.33 -2.20 28.39
CA PRO A 118 10.50 -3.61 28.02
C PRO A 118 9.60 -4.06 26.85
N MET A 119 8.66 -3.21 26.42
CA MET A 119 7.70 -3.54 25.38
C MET A 119 8.31 -3.40 23.99
N LYS A 120 8.03 -4.38 23.13
CA LYS A 120 8.49 -4.35 21.74
C LYS A 120 7.56 -3.48 20.90
N ILE A 121 8.16 -2.57 20.15
CA ILE A 121 7.45 -1.80 19.15
C ILE A 121 7.47 -2.63 17.86
N THR A 122 6.31 -2.85 17.24
CA THR A 122 6.20 -3.58 15.96
C THR A 122 6.23 -2.67 14.75
N GLY A 123 6.10 -1.35 14.95
CA GLY A 123 6.24 -0.36 13.89
C GLY A 123 6.40 1.06 14.44
N ALA A 124 7.01 1.93 13.63
CA ALA A 124 7.10 3.36 13.89
C ALA A 124 6.81 4.13 12.60
N ALA A 125 6.08 5.24 12.68
CA ALA A 125 5.77 6.07 11.53
C ALA A 125 5.58 7.54 11.92
N TRP A 126 5.67 8.46 10.97
CA TRP A 126 5.28 9.85 11.18
C TRP A 126 3.77 10.02 11.05
N ALA A 127 3.15 10.81 11.93
CA ALA A 127 1.76 11.20 11.77
C ALA A 127 1.57 12.09 10.52
N PRO A 128 0.33 12.25 10.03
CA PRO A 128 0.01 13.21 8.98
C PRO A 128 0.49 14.65 9.29
N ALA A 129 0.87 15.41 8.27
CA ALA A 129 1.58 16.68 8.41
C ALA A 129 0.70 17.89 8.81
N GLY A 130 -0.55 17.68 9.18
CA GLY A 130 -1.51 18.74 9.51
C GLY A 130 -1.36 19.31 10.92
N GLY A 131 -0.60 18.63 11.79
CA GLY A 131 -0.29 19.07 13.14
C GLY A 131 1.22 19.21 13.38
N PRO A 132 1.65 19.40 14.64
CA PRO A 132 3.05 19.38 15.00
C PRO A 132 3.69 18.03 14.65
N PRO A 133 5.02 17.98 14.42
CA PRO A 133 5.72 16.74 14.15
C PRO A 133 5.42 15.69 15.24
N THR A 134 4.74 14.62 14.84
CA THR A 134 4.23 13.60 15.77
C THR A 134 4.66 12.23 15.27
N ILE A 135 5.12 11.38 16.18
CA ILE A 135 5.58 10.02 15.88
C ILE A 135 4.57 9.02 16.42
N LEU A 136 4.17 8.08 15.57
CA LEU A 136 3.28 6.98 15.90
C LEU A 136 4.13 5.73 16.17
N THR A 137 4.02 5.17 17.36
CA THR A 137 4.63 3.88 17.73
C THR A 137 3.55 2.84 17.97
N PHE A 138 3.75 1.63 17.46
CA PHE A 138 2.80 0.53 17.62
C PHE A 138 3.37 -0.53 18.57
N ALA A 139 2.72 -0.77 19.71
CA ALA A 139 3.07 -1.84 20.64
C ALA A 139 2.39 -3.15 20.23
N GLY A 140 3.18 -4.20 20.01
CA GLY A 140 2.69 -5.46 19.44
C GLY A 140 1.91 -6.36 20.41
N ASP A 141 2.28 -6.31 21.69
CA ASP A 141 1.70 -7.08 22.78
C ASP A 141 0.39 -6.45 23.31
N GLU A 142 0.34 -5.13 23.39
CA GLU A 142 -0.83 -4.40 23.90
C GLU A 142 -1.84 -4.01 22.82
N LEU A 143 -1.45 -4.11 21.53
CA LEU A 143 -2.26 -3.62 20.40
C LEU A 143 -2.62 -2.14 20.55
N VAL A 144 -1.69 -1.37 21.09
CA VAL A 144 -1.83 0.07 21.31
C VAL A 144 -0.98 0.80 20.30
N MET A 145 -1.54 1.84 19.69
CA MET A 145 -0.76 2.88 19.04
C MET A 145 -0.60 4.06 19.98
N THR A 146 0.61 4.61 20.07
CA THR A 146 0.88 5.84 20.84
C THR A 146 1.39 6.92 19.88
N ALA A 147 0.80 8.11 19.94
CA ALA A 147 1.23 9.28 19.20
C ALA A 147 2.01 10.23 20.11
N HIS A 148 3.30 10.39 19.84
CA HIS A 148 4.24 11.22 20.60
C HIS A 148 4.47 12.54 19.87
N CYS A 149 3.99 13.64 20.41
CA CYS A 149 4.18 14.98 19.84
C CYS A 149 5.57 15.50 20.20
N LEU A 150 6.37 15.86 19.19
CA LEU A 150 7.73 16.37 19.43
C LEU A 150 7.77 17.82 19.91
N ALA A 151 6.69 18.58 19.72
CA ALA A 151 6.65 20.01 20.06
C ALA A 151 6.44 20.25 21.56
N ASP A 152 5.60 19.44 22.21
CA ASP A 152 5.24 19.58 23.62
C ASP A 152 5.51 18.32 24.46
N SER A 153 6.12 17.30 23.85
CA SER A 153 6.42 15.99 24.48
C SER A 153 5.17 15.27 25.01
N SER A 154 3.98 15.63 24.54
CA SER A 154 2.73 14.96 24.91
C SER A 154 2.57 13.62 24.19
N ALA A 155 1.85 12.69 24.82
CA ALA A 155 1.51 11.38 24.25
C ALA A 155 0.00 11.15 24.26
N ALA A 156 -0.53 10.67 23.14
CA ALA A 156 -1.91 10.22 23.00
C ALA A 156 -1.98 8.72 22.70
N PHE A 157 -2.90 8.01 23.35
CA PHE A 157 -3.00 6.54 23.28
C PHE A 157 -4.26 6.11 22.53
N PHE A 158 -4.09 5.12 21.65
CA PHE A 158 -5.14 4.55 20.81
C PHE A 158 -5.16 3.04 21.05
N PRO A 159 -6.13 2.51 21.82
CA PRO A 159 -6.20 1.09 22.13
C PRO A 159 -6.81 0.28 20.98
N ASP A 160 -6.68 -1.04 21.08
CA ASP A 160 -7.37 -2.02 20.22
C ASP A 160 -7.04 -1.89 18.71
N VAL A 161 -5.84 -1.42 18.37
CA VAL A 161 -5.41 -1.28 16.98
C VAL A 161 -5.08 -2.66 16.41
N LYS A 162 -5.87 -3.13 15.44
CA LYS A 162 -5.76 -4.47 14.86
C LYS A 162 -4.45 -4.69 14.11
N ARG A 163 -3.90 -3.63 13.52
CA ARG A 163 -2.68 -3.67 12.69
C ARG A 163 -1.70 -2.62 13.17
N SER A 164 -0.41 -2.94 13.14
CA SER A 164 0.68 -1.99 13.44
C SER A 164 0.91 -1.01 12.29
N ARG A 165 -0.16 -0.34 11.86
CA ARG A 165 -0.22 0.60 10.75
C ARG A 165 -1.45 1.49 10.91
N TYR A 166 -1.30 2.75 10.51
CA TYR A 166 -2.38 3.71 10.34
C TYR A 166 -2.56 4.04 8.84
N PHE A 167 -3.70 4.61 8.49
CA PHE A 167 -4.05 4.92 7.10
C PHE A 167 -4.29 6.43 6.95
N PRO A 168 -3.27 7.22 6.58
CA PRO A 168 -3.42 8.66 6.43
C PRO A 168 -4.47 9.01 5.37
N HIS A 169 -5.25 10.04 5.64
CA HIS A 169 -6.17 10.56 4.65
C HIS A 169 -5.38 11.23 3.51
N PRO A 170 -5.74 11.01 2.23
CA PRO A 170 -4.87 11.37 1.11
C PRO A 170 -4.81 12.88 0.82
N THR A 171 -5.90 13.61 1.07
CA THR A 171 -5.98 15.07 0.80
C THR A 171 -5.90 15.90 2.08
N ASP A 172 -6.70 15.56 3.08
CA ASP A 172 -6.62 16.13 4.43
C ASP A 172 -5.45 15.57 5.26
N ARG A 173 -4.47 16.42 5.55
CA ARG A 173 -3.26 16.07 6.32
C ARG A 173 -3.48 16.05 7.82
N THR A 174 -4.68 16.32 8.31
CA THR A 174 -5.01 16.28 9.75
C THR A 174 -5.70 14.97 10.15
N ARG A 175 -6.03 14.10 9.18
CA ARG A 175 -6.83 12.90 9.40
C ARG A 175 -6.10 11.61 9.10
N PHE A 176 -6.46 10.56 9.84
CA PHE A 176 -6.12 9.19 9.49
C PHE A 176 -7.17 8.21 9.98
N ALA A 177 -7.21 7.03 9.39
CA ALA A 177 -8.03 5.91 9.83
C ALA A 177 -7.19 4.83 10.54
N LEU A 178 -7.82 4.15 11.49
CA LEU A 178 -7.36 2.92 12.14
C LEU A 178 -8.39 1.82 11.96
N LEU A 179 -7.89 0.59 11.91
CA LEU A 179 -8.72 -0.60 11.98
C LEU A 179 -8.65 -1.12 13.42
N HIS A 180 -9.76 -1.10 14.13
CA HIS A 180 -9.85 -1.60 15.50
C HIS A 180 -10.33 -3.05 15.52
N ARG A 181 -9.74 -3.85 16.41
CA ARG A 181 -10.13 -5.25 16.62
C ARG A 181 -11.53 -5.35 17.20
N ALA A 182 -12.16 -6.50 16.98
CA ALA A 182 -13.37 -6.87 17.71
C ALA A 182 -13.05 -6.94 19.21
N ASN A 183 -13.95 -6.40 20.03
CA ASN A 183 -13.82 -6.44 21.49
C ASN A 183 -14.34 -7.79 21.99
N PRO A 184 -13.47 -8.66 22.55
CA PRO A 184 -13.86 -10.00 22.97
C PRO A 184 -14.85 -10.00 24.15
N ASN A 185 -14.88 -8.92 24.94
CA ASN A 185 -15.73 -8.82 26.12
C ASN A 185 -17.14 -8.31 25.79
N THR A 186 -17.29 -7.52 24.72
CA THR A 186 -18.57 -6.88 24.37
C THR A 186 -19.19 -7.44 23.10
N SER A 187 -18.57 -8.44 22.46
CA SER A 187 -18.96 -8.98 21.14
C SER A 187 -19.08 -7.92 20.04
N ALA A 188 -18.50 -6.73 20.24
CA ALA A 188 -18.53 -5.67 19.26
C ALA A 188 -17.67 -6.07 18.05
N PRO A 189 -18.17 -5.87 16.81
CA PRO A 189 -17.43 -6.22 15.61
C PRO A 189 -16.20 -5.33 15.45
N GLU A 190 -15.36 -5.68 14.48
CA GLU A 190 -14.25 -4.83 14.06
C GLU A 190 -14.78 -3.50 13.50
N THR A 191 -14.09 -2.41 13.79
CA THR A 191 -14.50 -1.07 13.35
C THR A 191 -13.41 -0.35 12.59
N VAL A 192 -13.82 0.51 11.66
CA VAL A 192 -12.97 1.55 11.11
C VAL A 192 -13.22 2.81 11.93
N ALA A 193 -12.15 3.37 12.50
CA ALA A 193 -12.19 4.59 13.27
C ALA A 193 -11.37 5.68 12.57
N ILE A 194 -11.92 6.88 12.43
CA ILE A 194 -11.28 8.01 11.78
C ILE A 194 -10.97 9.06 12.84
N TYR A 195 -9.70 9.45 12.91
CA TYR A 195 -9.19 10.43 13.85
C TYR A 195 -8.78 11.69 13.11
N HIS A 196 -9.01 12.83 13.77
CA HIS A 196 -8.71 14.16 13.27
C HIS A 196 -7.93 14.96 14.32
N TYR A 197 -6.85 15.62 13.88
CA TYR A 197 -6.08 16.54 14.71
C TYR A 197 -6.80 17.89 14.83
N VAL A 198 -7.06 18.31 16.07
CA VAL A 198 -7.66 19.60 16.40
C VAL A 198 -6.70 20.34 17.34
N GLU A 199 -6.22 21.50 16.91
CA GLU A 199 -5.45 22.38 17.78
C GLU A 199 -6.40 23.03 18.82
N GLN A 200 -6.20 22.72 20.10
CA GLN A 200 -6.99 23.32 21.16
C GLN A 200 -6.50 24.76 21.43
N GLU A 201 -7.34 25.76 21.18
CA GLU A 201 -7.07 27.13 21.61
C GLU A 201 -6.99 27.17 23.15
N THR A 202 -5.81 27.52 23.67
CA THR A 202 -5.52 27.52 25.11
C THR A 202 -6.35 28.57 25.86
N SER A 203 -7.56 28.20 26.31
CA SER A 203 -8.26 28.95 27.37
C SER A 203 -9.24 28.09 28.18
N ARG A 204 -8.70 27.25 29.09
CA ARG A 204 -9.09 27.14 30.52
C ARG A 204 -8.55 25.84 31.13
N PRO A 205 -7.80 25.90 32.24
CA PRO A 205 -7.37 24.70 32.95
C PRO A 205 -8.53 24.22 33.84
N GLN A 206 -9.16 23.09 33.50
CA GLN A 206 -9.97 22.34 34.47
C GLN A 206 -9.21 21.11 34.94
N GLY A 207 -8.52 21.29 36.08
CA GLY A 207 -8.46 20.36 37.21
C GLY A 207 -8.16 18.89 36.94
N SER A 208 -6.89 18.55 37.03
CA SER A 208 -6.27 17.21 36.99
C SER A 208 -6.67 16.23 38.11
N TYR A 209 -7.79 16.42 38.83
CA TYR A 209 -8.12 15.61 40.01
C TYR A 209 -9.39 14.74 39.90
N ALA A 210 -10.21 14.90 38.85
CA ALA A 210 -11.40 14.08 38.66
C ALA A 210 -11.17 12.78 37.85
N ALA A 211 -10.09 12.72 37.04
CA ALA A 211 -9.79 11.59 36.15
C ALA A 211 -9.28 10.33 36.87
N LEU A 212 -8.66 10.48 38.05
CA LEU A 212 -8.14 9.35 38.83
C LEU A 212 -9.23 8.55 39.56
N LEU A 213 -10.46 9.07 39.70
CA LEU A 213 -11.55 8.37 40.38
C LEU A 213 -12.44 7.54 39.44
N ALA A 214 -12.31 7.69 38.12
CA ALA A 214 -13.14 7.00 37.12
C ALA A 214 -12.63 5.60 36.74
N PHE A 215 -11.42 5.21 37.15
CA PHE A 215 -10.83 3.92 36.78
C PHE A 215 -11.39 2.72 37.58
N ASN A 216 -12.07 2.96 38.71
CA ASN A 216 -12.39 1.90 39.68
C ASN A 216 -13.89 1.60 39.93
N ARG A 217 -14.81 2.03 39.06
CA ARG A 217 -16.21 1.59 39.15
C ARG A 217 -16.81 1.26 37.79
N SER A 218 -16.88 -0.03 37.51
CA SER A 218 -18.01 -0.75 36.90
C SER A 218 -18.89 0.01 35.90
N GLY A 219 -18.85 -0.44 34.64
CA GLY A 219 -20.00 -0.50 33.74
C GLY A 219 -20.52 0.84 33.20
N ALA A 220 -19.99 1.28 32.07
CA ALA A 220 -20.68 2.25 31.20
C ALA A 220 -20.45 1.92 29.72
N SER A 221 -21.54 2.02 28.99
CA SER A 221 -21.74 1.82 27.56
C SER A 221 -21.01 2.82 26.66
N SER A 222 -20.79 2.39 25.41
CA SER A 222 -20.65 3.17 24.17
C SER A 222 -20.73 4.70 24.24
N SER A 223 -19.77 5.32 23.55
CA SER A 223 -19.66 6.75 23.20
C SER A 223 -19.10 7.67 24.29
N SER A 224 -18.28 8.61 23.82
CA SER A 224 -17.59 9.70 24.52
C SER A 224 -16.27 9.35 25.22
N SER A 225 -15.22 9.99 24.69
CA SER A 225 -13.96 10.34 25.33
C SER A 225 -13.91 10.13 26.85
N GLY A 226 -13.23 9.08 27.30
CA GLY A 226 -12.78 8.97 28.69
C GLY A 226 -11.74 10.08 28.98
N PRO A 227 -11.77 10.72 30.16
CA PRO A 227 -10.93 11.87 30.44
C PRO A 227 -9.51 11.42 30.75
N GLY A 228 -8.59 11.58 29.78
CA GLY A 228 -7.19 11.20 29.92
C GLY A 228 -6.31 12.04 28.98
N LEU A 229 -5.65 13.04 29.56
CA LEU A 229 -4.75 14.02 28.92
C LEU A 229 -5.37 14.80 27.74
N ALA A 230 -5.02 16.07 27.59
CA ALA A 230 -5.46 16.87 26.46
C ALA A 230 -4.79 16.35 25.17
N SER A 231 -5.36 15.31 24.57
CA SER A 231 -4.95 14.84 23.25
C SER A 231 -5.60 15.75 22.21
N ASN A 232 -4.78 16.36 21.35
CA ASN A 232 -5.24 17.08 20.18
C ASN A 232 -5.83 16.14 19.10
N TRP A 233 -5.75 14.81 19.28
CA TRP A 233 -6.40 13.84 18.41
C TRP A 233 -7.81 13.52 18.90
N THR A 234 -8.80 13.75 18.04
CA THR A 234 -10.21 13.53 18.30
C THR A 234 -10.76 12.42 17.41
N LEU A 235 -11.66 11.59 17.94
CA LEU A 235 -12.38 10.59 17.14
C LEU A 235 -13.51 11.29 16.37
N GLU A 236 -13.41 11.31 15.04
CA GLU A 236 -14.40 11.93 14.15
C GLU A 236 -15.56 10.96 13.87
N SER A 237 -15.24 9.73 13.50
CA SER A 237 -16.25 8.70 13.21
C SER A 237 -15.73 7.31 13.54
N SER A 238 -16.65 6.38 13.84
CA SER A 238 -16.36 4.97 14.05
C SER A 238 -17.55 4.14 13.60
N PHE A 239 -17.31 3.14 12.75
CA PHE A 239 -18.36 2.30 12.19
C PHE A 239 -17.88 0.85 11.96
N PRO A 240 -18.78 -0.15 11.97
CA PRO A 240 -18.41 -1.54 11.74
C PRO A 240 -17.78 -1.76 10.36
N ALA A 241 -16.68 -2.52 10.31
CA ALA A 241 -15.99 -2.87 9.06
C ALA A 241 -16.82 -3.80 8.15
N ARG A 242 -17.86 -4.45 8.69
CA ARG A 242 -18.73 -5.46 8.03
C ARG A 242 -17.93 -6.62 7.40
N THR A 243 -16.87 -7.01 8.08
CA THR A 243 -16.01 -8.16 7.80
C THR A 243 -15.94 -9.07 9.02
N ASN A 244 -15.72 -10.36 8.79
CA ASN A 244 -15.36 -11.38 9.77
C ASN A 244 -13.94 -11.16 10.29
N ASP A 245 -12.98 -10.90 9.39
CA ASP A 245 -11.58 -10.63 9.71
C ASP A 245 -10.98 -9.67 8.67
N ALA A 246 -11.18 -8.35 8.87
CA ALA A 246 -10.63 -7.34 7.98
C ALA A 246 -9.11 -7.48 7.84
N ALA A 247 -8.65 -7.73 6.62
CA ALA A 247 -7.23 -7.83 6.32
C ALA A 247 -6.56 -6.45 6.32
N SER A 248 -7.23 -5.46 5.74
CA SER A 248 -6.74 -4.08 5.64
C SER A 248 -7.87 -3.16 5.15
N LEU A 249 -7.59 -1.87 5.12
CA LEU A 249 -8.40 -0.86 4.49
C LEU A 249 -7.56 0.05 3.57
N SER A 250 -8.21 0.89 2.76
CA SER A 250 -7.55 1.87 1.90
C SER A 250 -8.50 3.02 1.52
N TRP A 251 -8.02 4.26 1.64
CA TRP A 251 -8.72 5.46 1.21
C TRP A 251 -8.74 5.58 -0.31
N SER A 252 -9.87 6.01 -0.89
CA SER A 252 -9.89 6.49 -2.28
C SER A 252 -9.00 7.75 -2.40
N PRO A 253 -8.40 8.05 -3.57
CA PRO A 253 -7.36 9.10 -3.65
C PRO A 253 -7.87 10.52 -3.39
N ASP A 254 -9.17 10.75 -3.53
CA ASP A 254 -9.85 11.99 -3.16
C ASP A 254 -10.22 12.05 -1.66
N GLY A 255 -10.16 10.92 -0.94
CA GLY A 255 -10.51 10.80 0.47
C GLY A 255 -12.01 10.64 0.72
N THR A 256 -12.83 10.49 -0.31
CA THR A 256 -14.29 10.44 -0.16
C THR A 256 -14.83 9.06 0.19
N LEU A 257 -14.00 8.01 0.03
CA LEU A 257 -14.36 6.62 0.28
C LEU A 257 -13.24 5.85 0.99
N ILE A 258 -13.65 4.77 1.66
CA ILE A 258 -12.78 3.79 2.30
C ILE A 258 -13.18 2.40 1.82
N ALA A 259 -12.25 1.67 1.22
CA ALA A 259 -12.39 0.24 0.96
C ALA A 259 -11.89 -0.56 2.16
N VAL A 260 -12.63 -1.58 2.58
CA VAL A 260 -12.25 -2.54 3.62
C VAL A 260 -12.50 -3.94 3.10
N TRP A 261 -11.54 -4.86 3.23
CA TRP A 261 -11.67 -6.21 2.68
C TRP A 261 -11.26 -7.30 3.66
N GLU A 262 -11.82 -8.49 3.43
CA GLU A 262 -11.57 -9.71 4.20
C GLU A 262 -10.15 -10.25 4.02
N SER A 263 -9.76 -11.13 4.93
CA SER A 263 -8.59 -12.00 4.78
C SER A 263 -8.77 -13.03 3.67
N SER A 264 -7.74 -13.86 3.44
CA SER A 264 -7.67 -14.80 2.31
C SER A 264 -8.78 -15.87 2.29
N MET A 265 -9.62 -15.91 3.32
CA MET A 265 -10.70 -16.89 3.48
C MET A 265 -11.97 -16.54 2.69
N GLU A 266 -12.19 -15.26 2.39
CA GLU A 266 -13.43 -14.81 1.76
C GLU A 266 -13.16 -13.72 0.73
N TYR A 267 -13.80 -13.81 -0.45
CA TYR A 267 -13.69 -12.78 -1.47
C TYR A 267 -14.75 -11.70 -1.22
N LYS A 268 -14.49 -10.84 -0.23
CA LYS A 268 -15.42 -9.76 0.15
C LYS A 268 -14.71 -8.44 0.38
N LEU A 269 -15.26 -7.37 -0.21
CA LEU A 269 -14.83 -6.00 -0.03
C LEU A 269 -16.03 -5.07 0.14
N ASN A 270 -15.97 -4.18 1.12
CA ASN A 270 -16.97 -3.16 1.39
C ASN A 270 -16.41 -1.77 1.08
N LEU A 271 -17.23 -0.91 0.50
CA LEU A 271 -16.94 0.50 0.27
C LEU A 271 -17.79 1.36 1.22
N PHE A 272 -17.16 2.26 1.95
CA PHE A 272 -17.81 3.17 2.89
C PHE A 272 -17.47 4.62 2.58
N THR A 273 -18.36 5.53 2.96
CA THR A 273 -18.01 6.94 3.16
C THR A 273 -17.26 7.12 4.49
N PRO A 274 -16.52 8.23 4.70
CA PRO A 274 -15.87 8.53 5.98
C PRO A 274 -16.85 8.56 7.17
N THR A 275 -18.14 8.84 6.95
CA THR A 275 -19.16 8.83 8.00
C THR A 275 -19.72 7.43 8.30
N GLY A 276 -19.30 6.40 7.54
CA GLY A 276 -19.69 5.01 7.75
C GLY A 276 -20.86 4.51 6.90
N HIS A 277 -21.42 5.33 6.02
CA HIS A 277 -22.46 4.87 5.09
C HIS A 277 -21.87 3.90 4.06
N SER A 278 -22.49 2.73 3.89
CA SER A 278 -22.12 1.75 2.87
C SER A 278 -22.48 2.25 1.48
N ARG A 279 -21.53 2.16 0.53
CA ARG A 279 -21.71 2.51 -0.89
C ARG A 279 -21.82 1.29 -1.80
N GLY A 280 -21.33 0.15 -1.33
CA GLY A 280 -21.40 -1.09 -2.08
C GLY A 280 -20.55 -2.18 -1.48
N THR A 281 -20.90 -3.43 -1.79
CA THR A 281 -20.16 -4.62 -1.35
C THR A 281 -19.91 -5.50 -2.56
N LEU A 282 -18.64 -5.87 -2.78
CA LEU A 282 -18.23 -6.90 -3.72
C LEU A 282 -18.17 -8.24 -2.98
N MET A 283 -18.88 -9.26 -3.48
CA MET A 283 -18.75 -10.65 -3.05
C MET A 283 -18.72 -11.59 -4.25
N ILE A 284 -17.84 -12.59 -4.20
CA ILE A 284 -17.72 -13.64 -5.23
C ILE A 284 -17.87 -15.01 -4.57
N SER A 285 -18.90 -15.77 -5.00
CA SER A 285 -19.16 -17.14 -4.53
C SER A 285 -18.42 -18.18 -5.40
N SER A 286 -18.04 -19.32 -4.82
CA SER A 286 -17.38 -20.45 -5.50
C SER A 286 -18.20 -21.10 -6.62
N ASP A 287 -19.53 -20.95 -6.60
CA ASP A 287 -20.43 -21.67 -7.52
C ASP A 287 -20.59 -21.00 -8.89
N ALA A 288 -19.56 -20.29 -9.35
CA ALA A 288 -19.50 -19.62 -10.65
C ALA A 288 -19.38 -20.59 -11.87
N LYS A 289 -20.04 -21.76 -11.82
CA LYS A 289 -20.31 -22.59 -13.02
C LYS A 289 -21.50 -22.08 -13.85
N LYS A 290 -22.14 -20.99 -13.43
CA LYS A 290 -23.07 -20.22 -14.26
C LYS A 290 -22.51 -18.81 -14.41
N GLU A 291 -22.02 -18.48 -15.60
CA GLU A 291 -21.71 -17.11 -16.02
C GLU A 291 -22.93 -16.16 -16.00
N SER A 292 -24.08 -16.58 -15.46
CA SER A 292 -25.35 -15.84 -15.43
C SER A 292 -25.75 -15.26 -14.07
N GLU A 293 -25.07 -15.60 -12.97
CA GLU A 293 -25.35 -15.03 -11.64
C GLU A 293 -24.11 -14.25 -11.18
N GLY A 294 -24.16 -12.93 -11.33
CA GLY A 294 -23.09 -12.00 -11.01
C GLY A 294 -22.83 -11.84 -9.51
N PRO A 295 -21.92 -10.93 -9.11
CA PRO A 295 -21.73 -10.55 -7.71
C PRO A 295 -23.07 -10.11 -7.09
N ILE A 296 -23.37 -10.60 -5.89
CA ILE A 296 -24.58 -10.25 -5.15
C ILE A 296 -24.29 -8.97 -4.36
N PHE A 297 -24.99 -7.90 -4.70
CA PHE A 297 -24.97 -6.64 -3.97
C PHE A 297 -26.10 -6.66 -2.93
N PHE A 298 -25.79 -6.28 -1.68
CA PHE A 298 -26.81 -6.01 -0.67
C PHE A 298 -27.09 -4.51 -0.63
N GLU A 299 -28.37 -4.15 -0.59
CA GLU A 299 -28.85 -2.78 -0.42
C GLU A 299 -28.35 -2.15 0.90
N PRO A 300 -28.23 -0.81 0.97
CA PRO A 300 -28.10 -0.13 2.24
C PRO A 300 -29.39 -0.30 3.05
N HIS A 301 -29.31 -1.00 4.19
CA HIS A 301 -30.39 -0.95 5.17
C HIS A 301 -30.62 0.52 5.59
N GLY A 302 -31.82 1.02 5.37
CA GLY A 302 -32.23 2.33 5.87
C GLY A 302 -32.13 2.36 7.38
N ASP A 303 -31.37 3.31 7.93
CA ASP A 303 -31.40 3.63 9.35
C ASP A 303 -32.79 4.16 9.70
N GLY A 304 -33.65 3.26 10.18
CA GLY A 304 -34.87 3.62 10.90
C GLY A 304 -34.49 4.17 12.27
N LEU A 305 -34.26 5.48 12.34
CA LEU A 305 -34.46 6.24 13.57
C LEU A 305 -35.96 6.24 13.84
N ASP A 306 -36.44 5.41 14.75
CA ASP A 306 -37.58 5.71 15.61
C ASP A 306 -37.58 4.75 16.81
N GLY A 307 -37.47 5.33 18.00
CA GLY A 307 -37.55 4.60 19.25
C GLY A 307 -38.99 4.33 19.62
N GLU A 308 -39.30 3.08 19.96
CA GLU A 308 -40.33 2.81 20.97
C GLU A 308 -40.09 1.46 21.64
N SER A 309 -40.24 1.48 22.96
CA SER A 309 -40.08 0.33 23.85
C SER A 309 -41.18 -0.69 23.62
N ALA A 310 -40.84 -1.96 23.36
CA ALA A 310 -41.78 -3.06 23.44
C ALA A 310 -41.24 -4.17 24.35
N ASN A 311 -41.73 -4.11 25.57
CA ASN A 311 -41.62 -5.07 26.66
C ASN A 311 -42.33 -6.39 26.28
N LEU A 312 -41.61 -7.52 26.23
CA LEU A 312 -42.24 -8.84 26.21
C LEU A 312 -41.54 -9.80 27.18
N LYS A 313 -42.24 -10.04 28.29
CA LYS A 313 -42.08 -11.17 29.22
C LYS A 313 -42.57 -12.46 28.56
N ALA A 314 -41.83 -13.57 28.75
CA ALA A 314 -42.34 -14.93 28.99
C ALA A 314 -41.12 -15.85 29.09
N SER A 315 -40.71 -16.28 30.29
CA SER A 315 -41.16 -17.49 31.01
C SER A 315 -40.54 -18.79 30.50
N GLY A 316 -40.02 -19.59 31.44
CA GLY A 316 -39.13 -20.74 31.24
C GLY A 316 -39.64 -21.84 30.31
N THR A 317 -38.79 -22.79 29.95
CA THR A 317 -38.45 -23.89 30.86
C THR A 317 -37.26 -24.69 30.32
N SER A 318 -36.51 -25.28 31.24
CA SER A 318 -35.34 -26.11 31.06
C SER A 318 -35.68 -27.58 30.74
N SER A 319 -34.90 -28.20 29.84
CA SER A 319 -34.52 -29.63 29.88
C SER A 319 -33.33 -29.84 28.91
N SER A 320 -32.10 -29.95 29.39
CA SER A 320 -31.38 -31.19 29.72
C SER A 320 -31.46 -32.27 28.62
N GLY A 321 -30.36 -32.46 27.89
CA GLY A 321 -30.20 -33.58 26.94
C GLY A 321 -28.75 -33.76 26.54
N SER A 322 -28.11 -34.73 27.18
CA SER A 322 -26.67 -35.02 27.18
C SER A 322 -26.25 -35.93 26.00
N LEU A 323 -25.00 -35.72 25.54
CA LEU A 323 -23.98 -36.72 25.17
C LEU A 323 -23.92 -37.41 23.78
N ARG A 324 -22.65 -37.43 23.30
CA ARG A 324 -21.86 -38.52 22.64
C ARG A 324 -22.09 -38.74 21.13
N SER A 325 -21.13 -38.38 20.27
CA SER A 325 -19.87 -39.08 19.89
C SER A 325 -20.06 -40.31 18.99
N SER A 326 -19.58 -40.25 17.73
CA SER A 326 -18.56 -41.14 17.13
C SER A 326 -18.74 -41.40 15.62
N SER A 327 -17.59 -41.42 14.93
CA SER A 327 -17.21 -42.17 13.70
C SER A 327 -17.87 -41.85 12.35
N GLY A 328 -17.03 -41.46 11.37
CA GLY A 328 -17.34 -41.49 9.92
C GLY A 328 -17.14 -42.90 9.31
N PRO A 329 -16.69 -43.03 8.05
CA PRO A 329 -17.16 -42.40 6.80
C PRO A 329 -17.58 -43.46 5.75
N THR A 330 -18.53 -43.19 4.85
CA THR A 330 -18.66 -43.96 3.59
C THR A 330 -19.31 -43.17 2.46
N THR A 331 -18.86 -43.50 1.25
CA THR A 331 -19.12 -42.87 -0.04
C THR A 331 -20.30 -43.48 -0.82
N ARG A 332 -20.83 -42.68 -1.76
CA ARG A 332 -21.58 -42.99 -3.01
C ARG A 332 -23.10 -43.14 -2.95
N GLY A 333 -23.75 -42.40 -3.88
CA GLY A 333 -24.99 -42.82 -4.54
C GLY A 333 -26.01 -41.68 -4.67
N GLY A 334 -26.11 -41.07 -5.85
CA GLY A 334 -27.11 -40.04 -6.12
C GLY A 334 -28.54 -40.57 -6.25
N SER A 335 -29.51 -39.71 -5.94
CA SER A 335 -30.86 -39.74 -6.52
C SER A 335 -31.58 -38.42 -6.23
N SER A 336 -32.19 -37.88 -7.26
CA SER A 336 -33.09 -36.71 -7.26
C SER A 336 -34.40 -36.98 -6.51
N ARG A 337 -34.82 -36.07 -5.64
CA ARG A 337 -36.26 -35.78 -5.41
C ARG A 337 -36.47 -34.40 -4.76
N ALA A 338 -37.66 -33.87 -5.01
CA ALA A 338 -38.01 -32.46 -5.04
C ALA A 338 -38.46 -31.85 -3.70
N LYS A 339 -38.40 -30.52 -3.66
CA LYS A 339 -39.21 -29.52 -2.90
C LYS A 339 -39.59 -29.84 -1.45
N GLU A 340 -39.11 -28.99 -0.55
CA GLU A 340 -39.94 -28.37 0.49
C GLU A 340 -39.42 -26.95 0.76
N GLU A 341 -40.27 -25.96 0.50
CA GLU A 341 -40.10 -24.58 0.95
C GLU A 341 -40.51 -24.52 2.42
N GLU A 342 -39.61 -24.09 3.31
CA GLU A 342 -40.03 -23.65 4.64
C GLU A 342 -39.07 -22.57 5.19
N ASN A 343 -39.67 -21.39 5.38
CA ASN A 343 -39.37 -20.27 6.27
C ASN A 343 -37.95 -19.73 6.42
N GLY A 344 -37.82 -18.46 6.06
CA GLY A 344 -36.62 -17.64 6.20
C GLY A 344 -36.22 -17.42 7.65
N ASP A 345 -34.99 -17.83 7.92
CA ASP A 345 -34.14 -17.30 8.97
C ASP A 345 -33.03 -16.52 8.25
N GLU A 346 -32.87 -15.23 8.54
CA GLU A 346 -31.91 -14.32 7.90
C GLU A 346 -30.47 -14.73 8.26
N GLY A 347 -29.95 -15.71 7.54
CA GLY A 347 -28.59 -16.18 7.67
C GLY A 347 -27.60 -15.22 7.01
N VAL A 348 -26.58 -14.80 7.78
CA VAL A 348 -25.31 -14.27 7.28
C VAL A 348 -24.88 -15.10 6.07
N ILE A 349 -24.91 -14.52 4.87
CA ILE A 349 -24.39 -15.21 3.68
C ILE A 349 -22.87 -15.23 3.82
N ILE A 350 -22.36 -16.36 4.30
CA ILE A 350 -20.94 -16.70 4.25
C ILE A 350 -20.63 -16.96 2.77
N ALA A 351 -19.80 -16.14 2.13
CA ALA A 351 -19.31 -16.45 0.78
C ALA A 351 -18.30 -17.60 0.87
N GLY A 352 -18.81 -18.83 1.06
CA GLY A 352 -18.05 -20.03 1.40
C GLY A 352 -17.22 -20.65 0.29
N GLY A 353 -16.58 -19.87 -0.59
CA GLY A 353 -15.63 -20.49 -1.52
C GLY A 353 -14.89 -19.62 -2.56
N GLY A 354 -14.83 -18.30 -2.41
CA GLY A 354 -13.86 -17.50 -3.18
C GLY A 354 -12.49 -17.55 -2.51
N MET A 355 -11.40 -17.85 -3.25
CA MET A 355 -10.06 -17.58 -2.72
C MET A 355 -9.92 -16.07 -2.52
N GLY A 356 -9.66 -15.60 -1.30
CA GLY A 356 -9.92 -14.21 -0.90
C GLY A 356 -9.13 -13.12 -1.63
N ILE A 357 -9.30 -11.88 -1.19
CA ILE A 357 -8.66 -10.72 -1.79
C ILE A 357 -7.18 -10.65 -1.37
N ARG A 358 -6.28 -10.53 -2.35
CA ARG A 358 -4.83 -10.47 -2.12
C ARG A 358 -4.31 -9.03 -2.16
N THR A 359 -4.83 -8.21 -3.06
CA THR A 359 -4.37 -6.82 -3.22
C THR A 359 -5.46 -5.94 -3.85
N VAL A 360 -5.41 -4.65 -3.54
CA VAL A 360 -6.40 -3.65 -3.95
C VAL A 360 -5.64 -2.37 -4.33
N ALA A 361 -6.02 -1.73 -5.45
CA ALA A 361 -5.42 -0.48 -5.91
C ALA A 361 -6.47 0.49 -6.47
N TRP A 362 -6.62 1.64 -5.83
CA TRP A 362 -7.43 2.74 -6.34
C TRP A 362 -6.75 3.43 -7.52
N GLN A 363 -7.55 3.79 -8.51
CA GLN A 363 -7.12 4.62 -9.63
C GLN A 363 -6.82 6.05 -9.17
N PRO A 364 -5.64 6.61 -9.48
CA PRO A 364 -5.28 7.98 -9.12
C PRO A 364 -6.26 9.03 -9.66
N SER A 365 -6.53 10.07 -8.87
CA SER A 365 -7.26 11.25 -9.34
C SER A 365 -6.35 12.10 -10.23
N GLY A 366 -6.59 12.10 -11.54
CA GLY A 366 -5.82 12.88 -12.50
C GLY A 366 -5.87 14.40 -12.23
N ARG A 367 -4.78 15.09 -12.54
CA ARG A 367 -4.67 16.55 -12.40
C ARG A 367 -5.70 17.25 -13.31
N GLY A 368 -6.63 18.00 -12.73
CA GLY A 368 -7.61 18.81 -13.48
C GLY A 368 -8.91 18.09 -13.86
N SER A 369 -9.07 16.81 -13.54
CA SER A 369 -10.39 16.20 -13.56
C SER A 369 -11.10 16.50 -12.24
N HIS A 370 -12.17 17.28 -12.28
CA HIS A 370 -13.10 17.41 -11.16
C HIS A 370 -13.85 16.10 -10.84
N HIS A 371 -13.58 15.03 -11.59
CA HIS A 371 -14.12 13.70 -11.40
C HIS A 371 -12.99 12.68 -11.44
N ALA A 372 -12.43 12.32 -10.29
CA ALA A 372 -11.81 11.01 -10.18
C ALA A 372 -12.88 9.99 -10.58
N THR A 373 -12.63 9.19 -11.62
CA THR A 373 -13.56 8.14 -12.06
C THR A 373 -13.78 7.08 -10.97
N GLY A 374 -12.98 7.12 -9.90
CA GLY A 374 -13.18 6.33 -8.70
C GLY A 374 -12.86 4.86 -8.89
N LEU A 375 -12.21 4.43 -9.99
CA LEU A 375 -12.06 3.00 -10.23
C LEU A 375 -11.24 2.33 -9.11
N LEU A 376 -11.65 1.12 -8.75
CA LEU A 376 -10.93 0.30 -7.78
C LEU A 376 -10.60 -1.06 -8.38
N ALA A 377 -9.30 -1.34 -8.52
CA ALA A 377 -8.84 -2.67 -8.92
C ALA A 377 -8.72 -3.58 -7.69
N VAL A 378 -9.25 -4.79 -7.80
CA VAL A 378 -9.27 -5.82 -6.74
C VAL A 378 -8.71 -7.11 -7.31
N GLY A 379 -7.59 -7.58 -6.77
CA GLY A 379 -6.88 -8.77 -7.24
C GLY A 379 -6.96 -9.89 -6.21
N GLY A 380 -7.39 -11.06 -6.64
CA GLY A 380 -7.60 -12.20 -5.76
C GLY A 380 -6.48 -13.23 -5.79
N TYR A 381 -6.57 -14.19 -4.87
CA TYR A 381 -5.83 -15.45 -4.93
C TYR A 381 -6.28 -16.36 -6.09
N ASP A 382 -7.45 -16.08 -6.66
CA ASP A 382 -8.01 -16.67 -7.90
C ASP A 382 -7.35 -16.20 -9.20
N GLU A 383 -6.32 -15.37 -9.09
CA GLU A 383 -5.57 -14.85 -10.23
C GLU A 383 -6.43 -14.00 -11.17
N GLN A 384 -7.56 -13.49 -10.68
CA GLN A 384 -8.40 -12.53 -11.37
C GLN A 384 -8.16 -11.11 -10.84
N VAL A 385 -8.33 -10.13 -11.72
CA VAL A 385 -8.51 -8.72 -11.34
C VAL A 385 -9.92 -8.29 -11.70
N HIS A 386 -10.65 -7.81 -10.69
CA HIS A 386 -11.96 -7.18 -10.82
C HIS A 386 -11.79 -5.67 -10.74
N LEU A 387 -12.40 -4.94 -11.66
CA LEU A 387 -12.40 -3.48 -11.64
C LEU A 387 -13.78 -3.01 -11.19
N LEU A 388 -13.83 -2.26 -10.09
CA LEU A 388 -15.06 -1.63 -9.62
C LEU A 388 -15.14 -0.21 -10.17
N THR A 389 -16.34 0.17 -10.58
CA THR A 389 -16.67 1.48 -11.12
C THR A 389 -17.94 1.98 -10.45
N PRO A 390 -18.09 3.29 -10.18
CA PRO A 390 -19.40 3.83 -9.82
C PRO A 390 -20.38 3.65 -10.99
N PHE A 391 -21.68 3.55 -10.73
CA PHE A 391 -22.70 3.57 -11.79
C PHE A 391 -23.16 5.02 -12.04
N ILE A 392 -23.19 5.46 -13.30
CA ILE A 392 -23.74 6.79 -13.67
C ILE A 392 -25.27 6.74 -13.84
N ASP A 393 -25.83 5.60 -14.27
CA ASP A 393 -27.25 5.47 -14.63
C ASP A 393 -28.01 4.45 -13.75
N ALA A 394 -27.62 4.30 -12.47
CA ALA A 394 -28.27 3.34 -11.59
C ALA A 394 -29.76 3.71 -11.36
N SER A 395 -30.63 2.71 -11.54
CA SER A 395 -31.96 2.71 -10.89
C SER A 395 -31.76 2.94 -9.39
N PRO A 396 -32.65 3.65 -8.68
CA PRO A 396 -32.53 3.86 -7.22
C PRO A 396 -32.33 2.58 -6.39
N ASP A 397 -32.65 1.41 -6.97
CA ASP A 397 -32.53 0.09 -6.34
C ASP A 397 -31.18 -0.62 -6.64
N ALA A 398 -30.35 -0.10 -7.55
CA ALA A 398 -29.03 -0.65 -7.86
C ALA A 398 -27.95 0.16 -7.12
N GLY A 399 -27.17 -0.49 -6.25
CA GLY A 399 -26.13 0.18 -5.45
C GLY A 399 -25.15 1.03 -6.29
N ASP A 400 -24.50 2.00 -5.64
CA ASP A 400 -23.71 3.05 -6.32
C ASP A 400 -22.48 2.52 -7.11
N TRP A 401 -22.11 1.25 -6.95
CA TRP A 401 -20.89 0.64 -7.48
C TRP A 401 -21.14 -0.70 -8.17
N GLY A 402 -20.43 -0.94 -9.29
CA GLY A 402 -20.52 -2.15 -10.10
C GLY A 402 -19.17 -2.71 -10.53
N VAL A 403 -19.16 -3.95 -11.00
CA VAL A 403 -17.96 -4.59 -11.58
C VAL A 403 -17.93 -4.36 -13.08
N LEU A 404 -16.89 -3.70 -13.58
CA LEU A 404 -16.60 -3.59 -15.01
C LEU A 404 -16.24 -4.97 -15.57
N ARG A 405 -16.95 -5.39 -16.63
CA ARG A 405 -16.79 -6.71 -17.26
C ARG A 405 -16.10 -6.61 -18.62
N PRO A 406 -15.34 -7.65 -19.03
CA PRO A 406 -14.99 -8.85 -18.26
C PRO A 406 -13.90 -8.57 -17.20
N SER A 407 -13.76 -9.46 -16.22
CA SER A 407 -12.61 -9.44 -15.30
C SER A 407 -11.31 -9.80 -16.06
N LEU A 408 -10.18 -9.35 -15.55
CA LEU A 408 -8.87 -9.68 -16.11
C LEU A 408 -8.44 -11.04 -15.58
N ASP A 409 -8.46 -12.04 -16.46
CA ASP A 409 -8.24 -13.43 -16.11
C ASP A 409 -6.80 -13.87 -16.45
N LEU A 410 -5.94 -13.90 -15.43
CA LEU A 410 -4.55 -14.33 -15.58
C LEU A 410 -4.37 -15.85 -15.34
N ALA A 411 -5.43 -16.55 -14.94
CA ALA A 411 -5.44 -18.00 -14.78
C ALA A 411 -5.44 -18.75 -16.13
N LYS A 412 -5.88 -18.09 -17.22
CA LYS A 412 -5.96 -18.67 -18.58
C LYS A 412 -4.63 -19.14 -19.18
N ARG A 413 -3.49 -18.62 -18.69
CA ARG A 413 -2.11 -18.93 -19.15
C ARG A 413 -1.77 -18.69 -20.61
N ASN A 414 -2.75 -18.50 -21.48
CA ASN A 414 -2.58 -18.17 -22.88
C ASN A 414 -3.28 -16.85 -23.16
N PHE A 415 -2.48 -15.82 -23.43
CA PHE A 415 -2.94 -14.45 -23.54
C PHE A 415 -3.01 -14.05 -25.00
N SER A 416 -4.22 -13.77 -25.48
CA SER A 416 -4.49 -13.23 -26.81
C SER A 416 -4.93 -11.77 -26.71
N SER A 417 -4.88 -11.05 -27.83
CA SER A 417 -5.46 -9.71 -27.91
C SER A 417 -6.96 -9.78 -27.64
N THR A 418 -7.45 -9.02 -26.66
CA THR A 418 -8.88 -8.87 -26.36
C THR A 418 -9.48 -7.70 -27.16
N GLY A 419 -10.66 -7.87 -27.76
CA GLY A 419 -11.43 -6.77 -28.38
C GLY A 419 -11.36 -6.63 -29.93
N HIS A 420 -12.06 -5.62 -30.45
CA HIS A 420 -12.21 -5.33 -31.89
C HIS A 420 -10.94 -4.72 -32.53
N PHE A 421 -10.08 -4.09 -31.75
CA PHE A 421 -8.78 -3.56 -32.18
C PHE A 421 -7.66 -4.57 -31.92
N LYS A 422 -7.61 -5.64 -32.73
CA LYS A 422 -6.60 -6.71 -32.64
C LYS A 422 -5.14 -6.28 -32.90
N SER A 423 -4.88 -4.98 -33.16
CA SER A 423 -3.63 -4.50 -33.77
C SER A 423 -2.67 -3.78 -32.81
N SER A 424 -3.07 -3.53 -31.56
CA SER A 424 -2.30 -2.68 -30.63
C SER A 424 -1.58 -3.44 -29.52
N ALA A 425 -2.01 -4.67 -29.23
CA ALA A 425 -1.43 -5.50 -28.17
C ALA A 425 -0.17 -6.22 -28.67
N CYS A 426 0.91 -6.17 -27.90
CA CYS A 426 2.14 -6.88 -28.24
C CYS A 426 2.75 -7.62 -27.05
N SER A 427 3.63 -8.56 -27.35
CA SER A 427 4.53 -9.15 -26.38
C SER A 427 5.92 -8.54 -26.52
N PHE A 428 6.64 -8.43 -25.41
CA PHE A 428 8.07 -8.12 -25.41
C PHE A 428 8.82 -9.29 -24.77
N ARG A 429 9.90 -9.72 -25.40
CA ARG A 429 10.74 -10.80 -24.88
C ARG A 429 12.17 -10.34 -24.70
N GLU A 430 12.71 -10.59 -23.51
CA GLU A 430 14.11 -10.32 -23.22
C GLU A 430 15.03 -11.13 -24.17
N PRO A 431 16.00 -10.49 -24.84
CA PRO A 431 16.97 -11.22 -25.67
C PRO A 431 17.88 -12.10 -24.82
N THR A 432 18.14 -13.34 -25.24
CA THR A 432 18.93 -14.28 -24.44
C THR A 432 20.40 -13.84 -24.33
N GLY A 433 20.94 -13.76 -23.11
CA GLY A 433 22.38 -13.55 -22.86
C GLY A 433 22.91 -12.17 -23.26
N TRP A 434 22.04 -11.17 -23.39
CA TRP A 434 22.39 -9.85 -23.92
C TRP A 434 23.40 -9.08 -23.04
N ILE A 435 23.37 -9.26 -21.72
CA ILE A 435 24.30 -8.59 -20.80
C ILE A 435 25.75 -9.01 -21.12
N GLU A 436 25.99 -10.31 -21.34
CA GLU A 436 27.31 -10.83 -21.69
C GLU A 436 27.73 -10.40 -23.10
N GLN A 437 26.82 -10.46 -24.07
CA GLN A 437 27.09 -10.08 -25.46
C GLN A 437 27.45 -8.60 -25.62
N THR A 438 26.86 -7.73 -24.79
CA THR A 438 27.16 -6.30 -24.78
C THR A 438 28.30 -5.92 -23.83
N GLY A 439 28.92 -6.88 -23.16
CA GLY A 439 29.95 -6.64 -22.14
C GLY A 439 29.46 -5.78 -20.96
N GLY A 440 28.16 -5.83 -20.65
CA GLY A 440 27.54 -5.05 -19.57
C GLY A 440 27.49 -3.54 -19.80
N ARG A 441 27.57 -3.08 -21.06
CA ARG A 441 27.59 -1.65 -21.41
C ARG A 441 26.59 -1.23 -22.47
N GLY A 442 26.02 -2.17 -23.23
CA GLY A 442 25.09 -1.86 -24.30
C GLY A 442 23.64 -1.90 -23.82
N ILE A 443 22.87 -0.86 -24.15
CA ILE A 443 21.42 -0.86 -23.99
C ILE A 443 20.81 -1.74 -25.09
N VAL A 444 19.84 -2.57 -24.73
CA VAL A 444 19.21 -3.51 -25.67
C VAL A 444 17.69 -3.39 -25.60
N GLY A 445 17.06 -3.18 -26.74
CA GLY A 445 15.60 -3.27 -26.88
C GLY A 445 15.11 -4.72 -26.82
N PHE A 446 13.96 -4.93 -26.19
CA PHE A 446 13.31 -6.24 -26.18
C PHE A 446 12.78 -6.61 -27.55
N LEU A 447 12.73 -7.91 -27.84
CA LEU A 447 12.14 -8.43 -29.07
C LEU A 447 10.62 -8.28 -28.98
N GLN A 448 10.07 -7.35 -29.78
CA GLN A 448 8.62 -7.18 -29.89
C GLN A 448 8.03 -8.31 -30.74
N GLY A 449 6.97 -8.94 -30.24
CA GLY A 449 6.25 -10.02 -30.91
C GLY A 449 4.74 -9.82 -30.86
N SER A 450 4.01 -10.59 -31.68
CA SER A 450 2.54 -10.61 -31.64
C SER A 450 2.01 -11.53 -30.54
N LEU A 451 0.76 -11.31 -30.13
CA LEU A 451 -0.02 -12.26 -29.35
C LEU A 451 -0.64 -13.33 -30.28
N PRO A 452 -0.94 -14.56 -29.82
CA PRO A 452 -0.95 -14.99 -28.43
C PRO A 452 0.43 -15.37 -27.87
N VAL A 453 0.57 -15.28 -26.54
CA VAL A 453 1.76 -15.73 -25.81
C VAL A 453 1.35 -16.55 -24.58
N ALA A 454 2.14 -17.58 -24.27
CA ALA A 454 1.99 -18.40 -23.08
C ALA A 454 3.22 -18.25 -22.17
N PRO A 455 3.16 -17.38 -21.14
CA PRO A 455 4.27 -17.16 -20.24
C PRO A 455 4.61 -18.40 -19.40
N PRO A 456 5.88 -18.57 -18.98
CA PRO A 456 6.25 -19.67 -18.08
C PRO A 456 5.52 -19.57 -16.74
N ALA A 457 4.81 -20.64 -16.36
CA ALA A 457 4.03 -20.69 -15.13
C ALA A 457 4.65 -21.62 -14.08
N LEU A 458 4.71 -21.17 -12.84
CA LEU A 458 5.00 -21.98 -11.68
C LEU A 458 3.76 -22.78 -11.28
N LYS A 459 3.98 -24.02 -10.84
CA LYS A 459 2.92 -24.83 -10.24
C LYS A 459 2.74 -24.41 -8.78
N ALA A 460 1.52 -24.04 -8.41
CA ALA A 460 1.17 -23.76 -7.02
C ALA A 460 1.36 -25.02 -6.16
N ASP A 461 2.02 -24.85 -5.02
CA ASP A 461 2.25 -25.88 -4.01
C ASP A 461 1.28 -25.65 -2.85
N TRP A 462 0.15 -26.34 -2.93
CA TRP A 462 -0.96 -26.19 -1.98
C TRP A 462 -0.69 -26.82 -0.61
N ASP A 463 0.41 -27.58 -0.47
CA ASP A 463 0.82 -28.18 0.81
C ASP A 463 1.56 -27.15 1.69
N LYS A 464 2.00 -26.02 1.11
CA LYS A 464 2.59 -24.91 1.87
C LYS A 464 1.49 -24.04 2.45
N HIS A 465 1.71 -23.57 3.69
CA HIS A 465 0.82 -22.63 4.38
C HIS A 465 0.60 -21.31 3.61
N ASN A 466 1.55 -20.90 2.76
CA ASN A 466 1.45 -19.72 1.90
C ASN A 466 1.80 -20.09 0.45
N PRO A 467 0.84 -20.63 -0.32
CA PRO A 467 1.06 -21.01 -1.70
C PRO A 467 1.37 -19.75 -2.54
N LYS A 468 2.38 -19.83 -3.41
CA LYS A 468 2.77 -18.73 -4.31
C LYS A 468 1.78 -18.58 -5.47
N VAL A 469 0.61 -18.02 -5.19
CA VAL A 469 -0.52 -17.90 -6.12
C VAL A 469 -1.22 -16.54 -5.99
N GLY A 470 -1.94 -16.15 -7.03
CA GLY A 470 -2.75 -14.93 -7.03
C GLY A 470 -2.06 -13.69 -7.59
N ILE A 471 -2.82 -12.61 -7.63
CA ILE A 471 -2.34 -11.30 -8.08
C ILE A 471 -1.39 -10.72 -7.03
N CYS A 472 -0.09 -10.75 -7.34
CA CYS A 472 0.93 -10.47 -6.33
C CYS A 472 1.23 -8.99 -6.14
N TRP A 473 0.97 -8.20 -7.18
CA TRP A 473 1.16 -6.76 -7.23
C TRP A 473 0.30 -6.19 -8.35
N MET A 474 -0.26 -5.01 -8.13
CA MET A 474 -0.91 -4.20 -9.15
C MET A 474 -0.70 -2.72 -8.85
N GLU A 475 -0.51 -1.91 -9.87
CA GLU A 475 -0.33 -0.46 -9.71
C GLU A 475 -0.82 0.26 -10.96
N TRP A 476 -1.63 1.30 -10.75
CA TRP A 476 -2.02 2.22 -11.81
C TRP A 476 -0.86 3.13 -12.17
N ASP A 477 -0.75 3.48 -13.45
CA ASP A 477 0.13 4.58 -13.82
C ASP A 477 -0.37 5.89 -13.18
N PRO A 478 0.50 6.91 -13.01
CA PRO A 478 0.09 8.13 -12.31
C PRO A 478 -1.02 8.92 -13.01
N SER A 479 -1.26 8.69 -14.30
CA SER A 479 -2.42 9.28 -15.00
C SER A 479 -3.73 8.53 -14.76
N GLY A 480 -3.66 7.30 -14.22
CA GLY A 480 -4.81 6.44 -13.94
C GLY A 480 -5.43 5.78 -15.18
N LYS A 481 -4.71 5.73 -16.30
CA LYS A 481 -5.21 5.17 -17.57
C LYS A 481 -4.79 3.73 -17.79
N LEU A 482 -3.60 3.39 -17.30
CA LEU A 482 -2.97 2.08 -17.43
C LEU A 482 -2.92 1.39 -16.08
N LEU A 483 -3.12 0.07 -16.10
CA LEU A 483 -2.96 -0.79 -14.93
C LEU A 483 -1.89 -1.84 -15.22
N ALA A 484 -0.81 -1.82 -14.46
CA ALA A 484 0.19 -2.88 -14.48
C ALA A 484 -0.17 -3.95 -13.45
N VAL A 485 -0.01 -5.22 -13.83
CA VAL A 485 -0.41 -6.37 -13.02
C VAL A 485 0.69 -7.44 -13.06
N ARG A 486 0.98 -8.01 -11.89
CA ARG A 486 1.84 -9.19 -11.73
C ARG A 486 1.09 -10.31 -11.04
N ASN A 487 1.41 -11.53 -11.46
CA ASN A 487 0.85 -12.76 -10.90
C ASN A 487 1.96 -13.60 -10.30
N GLU A 488 1.78 -14.13 -9.09
CA GLU A 488 2.82 -14.89 -8.41
C GLU A 488 3.17 -16.20 -9.12
N THR A 489 2.21 -16.79 -9.82
CA THR A 489 2.44 -17.98 -10.65
C THR A 489 3.18 -17.67 -11.96
N LEU A 490 3.23 -16.40 -12.38
CA LEU A 490 3.92 -15.94 -13.59
C LEU A 490 5.05 -14.97 -13.20
N PRO A 491 6.06 -15.41 -12.43
CA PRO A 491 6.96 -14.52 -11.72
C PRO A 491 7.87 -13.67 -12.63
N SER A 492 8.11 -14.11 -13.85
CA SER A 492 8.93 -13.41 -14.85
C SER A 492 8.10 -12.64 -15.87
N THR A 493 6.83 -12.35 -15.56
CA THR A 493 5.90 -11.69 -16.48
C THR A 493 5.23 -10.49 -15.82
N ILE A 494 5.08 -9.41 -16.59
CA ILE A 494 4.24 -8.28 -16.24
C ILE A 494 3.25 -7.99 -17.36
N PHE A 495 2.04 -7.64 -16.97
CA PHE A 495 0.93 -7.30 -17.87
C PHE A 495 0.62 -5.82 -17.71
N ILE A 496 0.37 -5.13 -18.82
CA ILE A 496 -0.08 -3.74 -18.81
C ILE A 496 -1.39 -3.68 -19.59
N TYR A 497 -2.43 -3.19 -18.94
CA TYR A 497 -3.77 -3.02 -19.50
C TYR A 497 -4.08 -1.54 -19.67
N SER A 498 -4.71 -1.17 -20.78
CA SER A 498 -5.43 0.09 -20.92
C SER A 498 -6.82 -0.07 -20.34
N VAL A 499 -7.21 0.78 -19.39
CA VAL A 499 -8.51 0.70 -18.73
C VAL A 499 -9.41 1.88 -19.09
N VAL A 500 -8.83 3.07 -19.24
CA VAL A 500 -9.55 4.30 -19.61
C VAL A 500 -9.03 4.80 -20.95
N ASP A 501 -9.93 5.16 -21.86
CA ASP A 501 -9.59 5.72 -23.18
C ASP A 501 -9.39 7.25 -23.08
N ASP A 502 -8.45 7.79 -23.87
CA ASP A 502 -8.11 9.21 -23.92
C ASP A 502 -9.26 10.09 -24.43
N SER A 503 -10.24 9.48 -25.11
CA SER A 503 -11.41 10.15 -25.67
C SER A 503 -12.52 10.44 -24.66
N ALA A 504 -12.49 9.82 -23.46
CA ALA A 504 -13.58 9.87 -22.50
C ALA A 504 -13.18 10.61 -21.23
N SER A 505 -13.77 11.79 -21.01
CA SER A 505 -13.77 12.48 -19.70
C SER A 505 -14.72 11.82 -18.69
N SER A 506 -15.07 10.55 -18.88
CA SER A 506 -16.09 9.79 -18.15
C SER A 506 -15.61 8.39 -17.82
N LEU A 507 -16.35 7.68 -16.95
CA LEU A 507 -16.11 6.27 -16.61
C LEU A 507 -15.86 5.38 -17.83
N PRO A 508 -15.07 4.30 -17.67
CA PRO A 508 -14.79 3.39 -18.77
C PRO A 508 -16.09 2.77 -19.28
N THR A 509 -16.44 3.10 -20.52
CA THR A 509 -17.59 2.50 -21.24
C THR A 509 -17.20 1.24 -21.99
N SER A 510 -15.89 0.95 -22.07
CA SER A 510 -15.35 -0.20 -22.79
C SER A 510 -14.62 -1.16 -21.85
N ALA A 511 -14.54 -2.42 -22.28
CA ALA A 511 -13.77 -3.43 -21.58
C ALA A 511 -12.27 -3.07 -21.57
N PRO A 512 -11.56 -3.32 -20.45
CA PRO A 512 -10.11 -3.14 -20.41
C PRO A 512 -9.40 -3.94 -21.49
N GLN A 513 -8.37 -3.35 -22.08
CA GLN A 513 -7.63 -3.91 -23.20
C GLN A 513 -6.21 -4.26 -22.78
N LEU A 514 -5.77 -5.48 -23.09
CA LEU A 514 -4.38 -5.88 -22.88
C LEU A 514 -3.47 -5.13 -23.88
N LEU A 515 -2.51 -4.36 -23.39
CA LEU A 515 -1.53 -3.64 -24.23
C LEU A 515 -0.21 -4.39 -24.36
N THR A 516 0.35 -4.83 -23.23
CA THR A 516 1.68 -5.43 -23.18
C THR A 516 1.69 -6.70 -22.33
N VAL A 517 2.34 -7.74 -22.85
CA VAL A 517 2.85 -8.88 -22.07
C VAL A 517 4.37 -8.90 -22.17
N ALA A 518 5.08 -8.50 -21.10
CA ALA A 518 6.53 -8.47 -21.08
C ALA A 518 7.12 -9.68 -20.33
N LEU A 519 8.00 -10.42 -21.01
CA LEU A 519 8.62 -11.67 -20.56
C LEU A 519 10.10 -11.47 -20.29
N PHE A 520 10.49 -11.74 -19.04
CA PHE A 520 11.87 -11.67 -18.56
C PHE A 520 12.47 -13.06 -18.40
N SER A 521 13.80 -13.13 -18.45
CA SER A 521 14.58 -14.36 -18.25
C SER A 521 14.67 -14.76 -16.78
N ALA A 522 14.45 -13.80 -15.87
CA ALA A 522 14.45 -13.99 -14.43
C ALA A 522 13.17 -13.43 -13.79
N SER A 523 12.88 -13.86 -12.56
CA SER A 523 11.72 -13.40 -11.80
C SER A 523 11.84 -11.91 -11.48
N ILE A 524 10.78 -11.16 -11.73
CA ILE A 524 10.73 -9.74 -11.39
C ILE A 524 10.81 -9.60 -9.87
N SER A 525 11.75 -8.80 -9.37
CA SER A 525 11.86 -8.52 -7.94
C SER A 525 10.91 -7.38 -7.56
N THR A 526 11.12 -6.19 -8.13
CA THR A 526 10.27 -5.01 -7.91
C THR A 526 10.06 -4.24 -9.20
N CYS A 527 8.96 -3.51 -9.28
CA CYS A 527 8.60 -2.60 -10.36
C CYS A 527 7.89 -1.37 -9.78
N THR A 528 7.96 -0.24 -10.47
CA THR A 528 7.35 1.02 -10.02
C THR A 528 7.13 1.95 -11.23
N TRP A 529 5.99 2.63 -11.25
CA TRP A 529 5.74 3.66 -12.25
C TRP A 529 6.55 4.93 -11.94
N ARG A 530 6.99 5.63 -12.99
CA ARG A 530 7.58 6.96 -12.88
C ARG A 530 6.51 7.93 -12.37
N PRO A 531 6.68 8.57 -11.21
CA PRO A 531 5.75 9.58 -10.73
C PRO A 531 5.65 10.76 -11.71
N MET A 532 4.47 11.35 -11.81
CA MET A 532 4.29 12.62 -12.52
C MET A 532 4.72 13.78 -11.62
N PRO A 533 5.51 14.75 -12.12
CA PRO A 533 5.93 15.90 -11.31
C PRO A 533 4.72 16.64 -10.73
N THR A 534 4.60 16.68 -9.41
CA THR A 534 3.65 17.55 -8.72
C THR A 534 4.18 18.98 -8.80
N ALA A 535 3.41 19.92 -9.35
CA ALA A 535 3.85 21.32 -9.52
C ALA A 535 3.96 22.11 -8.20
N THR A 536 4.07 21.44 -7.06
CA THR A 536 4.20 22.06 -5.74
C THR A 536 5.66 21.97 -5.30
N GLY A 537 6.49 22.91 -5.75
CA GLY A 537 7.79 23.17 -5.10
C GLY A 537 8.92 23.71 -5.97
N SER A 538 8.92 23.45 -7.28
CA SER A 538 9.88 24.06 -8.20
C SER A 538 9.19 24.27 -9.53
N ALA A 539 8.76 25.51 -9.78
CA ALA A 539 8.49 25.93 -11.14
C ALA A 539 9.80 25.78 -11.92
N ASN A 540 9.91 24.71 -12.71
CA ASN A 540 10.96 24.64 -13.72
C ASN A 540 10.82 25.89 -14.59
N LEU A 541 11.88 26.70 -14.60
CA LEU A 541 12.08 27.83 -15.49
C LEU A 541 12.31 27.39 -16.95
N SER A 542 12.38 26.08 -17.22
CA SER A 542 12.26 25.52 -18.57
C SER A 542 10.76 25.35 -18.88
N GLY A 543 10.21 26.25 -19.69
CA GLY A 543 8.81 26.28 -20.12
C GLY A 543 8.34 25.09 -20.99
N SER A 544 8.84 23.88 -20.75
CA SER A 544 8.38 22.67 -21.43
C SER A 544 7.26 22.03 -20.61
N SER A 545 6.02 22.36 -20.95
CA SER A 545 4.81 21.71 -20.41
C SER A 545 4.50 20.39 -21.15
N VAL A 546 5.51 19.61 -21.51
CA VAL A 546 5.29 18.32 -22.16
C VAL A 546 4.79 17.36 -21.09
N ALA A 547 3.58 16.86 -21.25
CA ALA A 547 3.06 15.79 -20.41
C ALA A 547 3.99 14.57 -20.55
N THR A 548 4.73 14.25 -19.50
CA THR A 548 5.55 13.04 -19.45
C THR A 548 4.66 11.82 -19.66
N LEU A 549 4.97 11.02 -20.67
CA LEU A 549 4.24 9.79 -20.93
C LEU A 549 4.57 8.72 -19.86
N PRO A 550 3.68 7.73 -19.65
CA PRO A 550 3.91 6.66 -18.69
C PRO A 550 5.21 5.90 -18.95
N GLN A 551 6.03 5.77 -17.90
CA GLN A 551 7.24 4.97 -17.88
C GLN A 551 7.21 4.07 -16.64
N LEU A 552 7.53 2.78 -16.80
CA LEU A 552 7.62 1.80 -15.73
C LEU A 552 9.06 1.29 -15.62
N ALA A 553 9.67 1.39 -14.45
CA ALA A 553 10.96 0.77 -14.18
C ALA A 553 10.79 -0.53 -13.40
N LEU A 554 11.60 -1.54 -13.71
CA LEU A 554 11.62 -2.81 -12.99
C LEU A 554 13.00 -3.47 -12.98
N VAL A 555 13.20 -4.39 -12.04
CA VAL A 555 14.44 -5.17 -11.88
C VAL A 555 14.11 -6.64 -11.64
N THR A 556 14.96 -7.54 -12.12
CA THR A 556 14.74 -9.00 -12.11
C THR A 556 15.82 -9.77 -11.34
N GLY A 557 16.67 -9.07 -10.57
CA GLY A 557 17.83 -9.66 -9.91
C GLY A 557 18.99 -9.98 -10.87
N THR A 558 18.93 -9.53 -12.12
CA THR A 558 20.07 -9.47 -13.04
C THR A 558 20.81 -8.14 -12.85
N ALA A 559 22.01 -8.00 -13.41
CA ALA A 559 22.80 -6.76 -13.37
C ALA A 559 22.26 -5.69 -14.34
N ALA A 560 20.94 -5.49 -14.38
CA ALA A 560 20.27 -4.56 -15.27
C ALA A 560 19.02 -3.94 -14.63
N VAL A 561 18.65 -2.76 -15.12
CA VAL A 561 17.34 -2.14 -14.92
C VAL A 561 16.60 -2.16 -16.26
N TYR A 562 15.29 -2.40 -16.22
CA TYR A 562 14.44 -2.45 -17.40
C TYR A 562 13.43 -1.31 -17.36
N THR A 563 13.22 -0.66 -18.50
CA THR A 563 12.26 0.45 -18.64
C THR A 563 11.26 0.13 -19.74
N TRP A 564 9.98 0.14 -19.38
CA TRP A 564 8.88 0.14 -20.33
C TRP A 564 8.37 1.57 -20.51
N ASP A 565 8.25 2.02 -21.74
CA ASP A 565 7.88 3.38 -22.11
C ASP A 565 6.70 3.36 -23.08
N LEU A 566 5.68 4.16 -22.79
CA LEU A 566 4.71 4.58 -23.80
C LEU A 566 5.27 5.81 -24.51
N LEU A 567 5.57 5.72 -25.81
CA LEU A 567 6.23 6.78 -26.58
C LEU A 567 5.26 7.69 -27.32
N SER A 568 4.11 7.16 -27.74
CA SER A 568 3.07 7.92 -28.42
C SER A 568 1.79 7.11 -28.47
N GLN A 569 0.64 7.79 -28.50
CA GLN A 569 -0.64 7.18 -28.84
C GLN A 569 -1.04 7.64 -30.25
N HIS A 570 -0.69 6.86 -31.27
CA HIS A 570 -1.09 7.15 -32.65
C HIS A 570 -2.43 6.50 -32.98
N THR A 571 -3.11 7.00 -34.00
CA THR A 571 -4.34 6.41 -34.55
C THR A 571 -4.15 4.97 -35.04
N SER A 572 -2.92 4.58 -35.37
CA SER A 572 -2.52 3.22 -35.73
C SER A 572 -2.27 2.29 -34.54
N GLY A 573 -2.31 2.81 -33.31
CA GLY A 573 -1.99 2.10 -32.08
C GLY A 573 -0.90 2.80 -31.24
N PRO A 574 -0.75 2.42 -29.97
CA PRO A 574 0.27 2.95 -29.09
C PRO A 574 1.67 2.48 -29.53
N LEU A 575 2.61 3.41 -29.63
CA LEU A 575 4.03 3.09 -29.79
C LEU A 575 4.62 2.85 -28.40
N MET A 576 5.06 1.62 -28.15
CA MET A 576 5.62 1.20 -26.87
C MET A 576 7.05 0.71 -27.08
N ARG A 577 7.89 0.89 -26.07
CA ARG A 577 9.28 0.43 -26.07
C ARG A 577 9.58 -0.25 -24.74
N LEU A 578 10.36 -1.32 -24.79
CA LEU A 578 10.93 -1.95 -23.60
C LEU A 578 12.42 -2.15 -23.81
N GLU A 579 13.23 -1.61 -22.91
CA GLU A 579 14.70 -1.67 -22.98
C GLU A 579 15.28 -2.29 -21.71
N GLY A 580 16.39 -3.00 -21.87
CA GLY A 580 17.28 -3.41 -20.80
C GLY A 580 18.52 -2.52 -20.79
N VAL A 581 18.78 -1.89 -19.65
CA VAL A 581 19.96 -1.05 -19.41
C VAL A 581 20.85 -1.76 -18.41
N PRO A 582 22.06 -2.20 -18.80
CA PRO A 582 22.95 -2.88 -17.86
C PRO A 582 23.47 -1.86 -16.85
N VAL A 583 23.61 -2.28 -15.59
CA VAL A 583 24.24 -1.46 -14.56
C VAL A 583 25.76 -1.61 -14.73
N PRO A 584 26.49 -0.58 -15.16
CA PRO A 584 27.93 -0.69 -15.41
C PRO A 584 28.67 -0.87 -14.08
N MET A 585 29.42 -1.96 -13.98
CA MET A 585 30.19 -2.31 -12.79
C MET A 585 31.69 -2.19 -13.05
N SER A 586 32.44 -1.78 -12.03
CA SER A 586 33.90 -1.83 -12.08
C SER A 586 34.36 -3.29 -12.04
N SER A 587 35.48 -3.59 -12.71
CA SER A 587 36.05 -4.94 -12.76
C SER A 587 36.25 -5.51 -11.35
N GLY A 588 35.63 -6.66 -11.07
CA GLY A 588 35.73 -7.35 -9.77
C GLY A 588 34.58 -7.09 -8.78
N THR A 589 33.57 -6.32 -9.16
CA THR A 589 32.36 -6.08 -8.34
C THR A 589 31.10 -6.58 -9.04
N SER A 590 30.18 -7.21 -8.30
CA SER A 590 28.87 -7.66 -8.80
C SER A 590 27.74 -6.91 -8.10
N PHE A 591 26.76 -6.44 -8.86
CA PHE A 591 25.55 -5.80 -8.33
C PHE A 591 24.34 -6.31 -9.09
N THR A 592 23.39 -6.87 -8.35
CA THR A 592 22.13 -7.38 -8.88
C THR A 592 20.99 -6.68 -8.16
N PRO A 593 20.46 -5.57 -8.71
CA PRO A 593 19.40 -4.83 -8.07
C PRO A 593 18.18 -5.71 -7.79
N THR A 594 17.73 -5.70 -6.54
CA THR A 594 16.53 -6.38 -6.06
C THR A 594 15.40 -5.39 -5.77
N SER A 595 15.71 -4.09 -5.67
CA SER A 595 14.77 -3.00 -5.45
C SER A 595 15.03 -1.86 -6.44
N VAL A 596 13.95 -1.29 -6.96
CA VAL A 596 13.96 -0.07 -7.77
C VAL A 596 12.92 0.91 -7.22
N ARG A 597 13.25 2.20 -7.16
CA ARG A 597 12.34 3.28 -6.78
C ARG A 597 12.63 4.54 -7.56
N TYR A 598 11.59 5.28 -7.93
CA TYR A 598 11.74 6.65 -8.41
C TYR A 598 11.89 7.64 -7.25
N SER A 599 12.61 8.73 -7.49
CA SER A 599 12.47 9.94 -6.69
C SER A 599 11.06 10.54 -6.85
N PRO A 600 10.53 11.26 -5.85
CA PRO A 600 9.22 11.91 -5.93
C PRO A 600 9.01 12.85 -7.13
N ASP A 601 10.10 13.40 -7.70
CA ASP A 601 10.08 14.26 -8.88
C ASP A 601 10.05 13.47 -10.21
N GLY A 602 10.18 12.14 -10.14
CA GLY A 602 10.27 11.25 -11.30
C GLY A 602 11.52 11.41 -12.16
N GLN A 603 12.51 12.19 -11.73
CA GLN A 603 13.72 12.46 -12.52
C GLN A 603 14.87 11.49 -12.24
N LYS A 604 14.80 10.73 -11.15
CA LYS A 604 15.88 9.83 -10.71
C LYS A 604 15.33 8.46 -10.38
N ILE A 605 16.13 7.44 -10.66
CA ILE A 605 15.88 6.06 -10.26
C ILE A 605 16.96 5.68 -9.24
N VAL A 606 16.54 5.13 -8.12
CA VAL A 606 17.42 4.54 -7.12
C VAL A 606 17.29 3.03 -7.20
N LEU A 607 18.40 2.37 -7.49
CA LEU A 607 18.54 0.92 -7.51
C LEU A 607 19.18 0.48 -6.20
N ALA A 608 18.67 -0.59 -5.60
CA ALA A 608 19.29 -1.20 -4.43
C ALA A 608 19.34 -2.72 -4.56
N SER A 609 20.38 -3.33 -4.00
CA SER A 609 20.55 -4.78 -3.91
C SER A 609 20.69 -5.17 -2.45
N ALA A 610 20.21 -6.36 -2.09
CA ALA A 610 20.47 -6.97 -0.79
C ALA A 610 21.75 -7.81 -0.90
N GLY A 611 22.65 -7.70 0.08
CA GLY A 611 23.87 -8.51 0.12
C GLY A 611 23.57 -9.99 0.41
N PRO A 612 24.46 -10.91 0.02
CA PRO A 612 24.38 -12.28 0.50
C PRO A 612 24.56 -12.32 2.03
N PRO A 613 23.94 -13.26 2.75
CA PRO A 613 23.86 -13.25 4.21
C PRO A 613 25.20 -13.27 4.98
N ASN A 614 26.32 -13.51 4.29
CA ASN A 614 27.66 -13.58 4.88
C ASN A 614 28.59 -12.41 4.47
N GLU A 615 28.11 -11.46 3.66
CA GLU A 615 28.81 -10.22 3.34
C GLU A 615 27.91 -9.04 3.73
N MET A 616 28.46 -8.02 4.41
CA MET A 616 27.77 -6.73 4.50
C MET A 616 27.77 -6.11 3.10
N GLY A 617 26.77 -6.47 2.29
CA GLY A 617 26.85 -6.32 0.83
C GLY A 617 25.60 -5.76 0.18
N ALA A 618 24.72 -5.08 0.92
CA ALA A 618 23.65 -4.34 0.28
C ALA A 618 24.22 -3.02 -0.26
N HIS A 619 23.80 -2.63 -1.46
CA HIS A 619 24.33 -1.46 -2.15
C HIS A 619 23.24 -0.64 -2.83
N CYS A 620 23.48 0.65 -3.05
CA CYS A 620 22.61 1.48 -3.89
C CYS A 620 23.36 2.26 -4.98
N VAL A 621 22.65 2.53 -6.07
CA VAL A 621 23.07 3.35 -7.22
C VAL A 621 21.94 4.30 -7.60
N GLY A 622 22.29 5.54 -7.92
CA GLY A 622 21.38 6.57 -8.42
C GLY A 622 21.59 6.77 -9.92
N VAL A 623 20.49 6.91 -10.64
CA VAL A 623 20.43 7.03 -12.09
C VAL A 623 19.59 8.25 -12.47
N ALA A 624 20.14 9.15 -13.28
CA ALA A 624 19.36 10.22 -13.89
C ALA A 624 18.55 9.67 -15.07
N VAL A 625 17.28 10.04 -15.15
CA VAL A 625 16.41 9.79 -16.30
C VAL A 625 16.74 10.88 -17.33
N ASP A 626 17.21 10.52 -18.52
CA ASP A 626 17.56 11.51 -19.55
C ASP A 626 16.32 12.32 -19.95
N GLU A 627 16.44 13.64 -20.09
CA GLU A 627 15.32 14.54 -20.45
C GLU A 627 15.11 14.70 -21.97
N ASP A 628 15.89 14.02 -22.82
CA ASP A 628 15.91 14.31 -24.26
C ASP A 628 15.37 13.17 -25.13
N VAL A 629 14.08 13.25 -25.50
CA VAL A 629 13.57 12.74 -26.81
C VAL A 629 12.38 13.61 -27.25
N ALA A 630 12.63 14.90 -27.54
CA ALA A 630 11.65 15.74 -28.24
C ALA A 630 12.06 16.07 -29.69
N ASP A 631 13.34 15.89 -30.05
CA ASP A 631 13.85 16.42 -31.34
C ASP A 631 13.86 15.42 -32.51
N GLU A 632 13.80 14.10 -32.29
CA GLU A 632 13.85 13.13 -33.41
C GLU A 632 12.55 13.05 -34.23
N ALA A 633 11.41 13.53 -33.72
CA ALA A 633 10.17 13.57 -34.49
C ALA A 633 10.13 14.72 -35.53
N SER A 634 11.09 15.64 -35.49
CA SER A 634 11.16 16.80 -36.40
C SER A 634 12.05 16.58 -37.63
N MET A 635 12.84 15.49 -37.67
CA MET A 635 13.82 15.24 -38.74
C MET A 635 13.38 14.22 -39.80
N SER A 636 12.17 13.66 -39.71
CA SER A 636 11.63 12.75 -40.74
C SER A 636 10.55 13.39 -41.64
N SER A 637 10.44 14.72 -41.65
CA SER A 637 9.49 15.48 -42.49
C SER A 637 10.19 16.50 -43.41
N SER A 638 11.29 16.08 -44.04
CA SER A 638 11.90 16.82 -45.16
C SER A 638 12.30 15.90 -46.29
#